data_AF-A0A973QUM7-F1
#
_entry.id   AF-A0A973QUM7-F1
#
_cell.length_a   1.000
_cell.length_b   1.000
_cell.length_c   1.000
_cell.angle_alpha   90.00
_cell.angle_beta   90.00
_cell.angle_gamma   90.00
#
_symmetry.space_group_name_H-M   'P 1'
#
loop_
_entity.id
_entity.type
_entity.pdbx_description
1 polymer ?
#
loop_
_entity_poly.entity_id
_entity_poly.type
_entity_poly.pdbx_seq_one_letter_code
_entity_poly.pdbx_strand_id
1 'polypeptide(L)' 'MSLPHSHSTPAPALSHPALAAADPELAALVGAEERLQAETLRMIPSENYVSSAVLEASGTVLQNKYS' A
#
# COMPACT_ATOMS: atom_id res chain seq x y z
N MET A 1 4.55 37.23 15.30
CA MET A 1 3.45 36.24 15.17
C MET A 1 3.67 35.52 13.84
N SER A 2 4.37 34.39 13.83
CA SER A 2 4.58 33.59 12.62
C SER A 2 3.88 32.25 12.79
N LEU A 3 2.95 31.96 11.89
CA LEU A 3 2.21 30.70 11.79
C LEU A 3 3.16 29.59 11.31
N PRO A 4 3.01 28.33 11.76
CA PRO A 4 3.76 27.21 11.19
C PRO A 4 3.18 26.80 9.83
N HIS A 5 4.06 26.51 8.89
CA HIS A 5 3.73 26.00 7.55
C HIS A 5 3.21 24.56 7.66
N SER A 6 1.99 24.32 7.19
CA SER A 6 1.44 22.97 7.06
C SER A 6 2.09 22.28 5.86
N HIS A 7 3.01 21.36 6.12
CA HIS A 7 3.50 20.43 5.11
C HIS A 7 2.50 19.27 4.99
N SER A 8 1.46 19.43 4.18
CA SER A 8 0.70 18.29 3.65
C SER A 8 1.44 17.81 2.40
N THR A 9 2.44 16.95 2.59
CA THR A 9 3.00 16.17 1.49
C THR A 9 1.93 15.14 1.12
N PRO A 10 1.38 15.13 -0.11
CA PRO A 10 0.48 14.07 -0.52
C PRO A 10 1.28 12.76 -0.49
N ALA A 11 0.80 11.78 0.28
CA ALA A 11 1.34 10.44 0.23
C ALA A 11 1.31 9.96 -1.24
N PRO A 12 2.39 9.34 -1.75
CA PRO A 12 2.38 8.83 -3.11
C PRO A 12 1.23 7.82 -3.23
N ALA A 13 0.32 8.07 -4.16
CA ALA A 13 -0.70 7.10 -4.51
C ALA A 13 0.03 5.86 -5.06
N LEU A 14 -0.08 4.73 -4.37
CA LEU A 14 0.48 3.46 -4.82
C LEU A 14 -0.25 3.09 -6.12
N SER A 15 0.52 2.92 -7.19
CA SER A 15 -0.01 2.60 -8.51
C SER A 15 0.47 1.21 -8.90
N HIS A 16 -0.47 0.33 -9.27
CA HIS A 16 -0.22 -1.05 -9.67
C HIS A 16 -0.46 -1.22 -11.19
N PRO A 17 0.45 -0.75 -12.06
CA PRO A 17 0.20 -0.66 -13.50
C PRO A 17 0.05 -2.04 -14.17
N ALA A 18 0.86 -3.03 -13.75
CA ALA A 18 0.77 -4.38 -14.28
C ALA A 18 -0.57 -5.05 -13.91
N LEU A 19 -1.02 -4.86 -12.66
CA LEU A 19 -2.31 -5.36 -12.20
C LEU A 19 -3.46 -4.66 -12.93
N ALA A 20 -3.43 -3.33 -13.03
CA ALA A 20 -4.48 -2.57 -13.70
C ALA A 20 -4.62 -2.92 -15.19
N ALA A 21 -3.52 -3.26 -15.87
CA ALA A 21 -3.56 -3.71 -17.26
C ALA A 21 -4.17 -5.11 -17.41
N ALA A 22 -3.94 -6.01 -16.45
CA ALA A 22 -4.44 -7.37 -16.48
C ALA A 22 -5.88 -7.49 -15.95
N ASP A 23 -6.18 -6.78 -14.86
CA ASP A 23 -7.46 -6.76 -14.14
C ASP A 23 -7.70 -5.38 -13.50
N PRO A 24 -8.41 -4.47 -14.20
CA PRO A 24 -8.67 -3.11 -13.70
C PRO A 24 -9.66 -3.08 -12.53
N GLU A 25 -10.56 -4.06 -12.41
CA GLU A 25 -11.50 -4.13 -11.29
C GLU A 25 -10.75 -4.49 -10.01
N LEU A 26 -9.88 -5.49 -10.07
CA LEU A 26 -9.05 -5.90 -8.94
C LEU A 26 -8.08 -4.78 -8.52
N ALA A 27 -7.46 -4.09 -9.48
CA ALA A 27 -6.61 -2.94 -9.17
C ALA A 27 -7.38 -1.82 -8.44
N ALA A 28 -8.64 -1.57 -8.81
CA ALA A 28 -9.47 -0.58 -8.13
C ALA A 28 -9.79 -0.99 -6.69
N LEU A 29 -10.07 -2.28 -6.45
CA LEU A 29 -10.30 -2.82 -5.10
C LEU A 29 -9.06 -2.71 -4.22
N VAL A 30 -7.87 -3.04 -4.76
CA VAL A 30 -6.59 -2.90 -4.04
C VAL A 30 -6.36 -1.44 -3.63
N GLY A 31 -6.52 -0.49 -4.56
CA GLY A 31 -6.35 0.93 -4.23
C GLY A 31 -7.37 1.45 -3.22
N ALA A 32 -8.61 0.93 -3.25
CA ALA A 32 -9.61 1.27 -2.24
C ALA A 32 -9.23 0.76 -0.84
N GLU A 33 -8.67 -0.44 -0.75
CA GLU A 33 -8.19 -1.04 0.50
C GLU A 33 -6.95 -0.32 1.05
N GLU A 34 -5.98 0.03 0.20
CA GLU A 34 -4.81 0.83 0.62
C GLU A 34 -5.23 2.17 1.23
N ARG A 35 -6.23 2.84 0.63
CA ARG A 35 -6.81 4.07 1.19
C ARG A 35 -7.51 3.80 2.52
N LEU A 36 -8.33 2.75 2.61
CA LEU A 36 -9.01 2.39 3.84
C LEU A 36 -7.99 2.15 4.98
N GLN A 37 -6.92 1.42 4.72
CA GLN A 37 -5.86 1.16 5.69
C GLN A 37 -5.13 2.44 6.13
N ALA A 38 -4.90 3.38 5.22
CA ALA A 38 -4.28 4.66 5.54
C ALA A 38 -5.19 5.58 6.38
N GLU A 39 -6.51 5.50 6.17
CA GLU A 39 -7.50 6.36 6.83
C GLU A 39 -8.09 5.74 8.12
N THR A 40 -7.93 4.42 8.31
CA THR A 40 -8.52 3.70 9.44
C THR A 40 -7.56 3.60 10.62
N LEU A 41 -8.04 3.99 11.81
CA LEU A 41 -7.32 3.71 13.05
C LEU A 41 -7.37 2.22 13.35
N ARG A 42 -6.23 1.54 13.22
CA ARG A 42 -6.16 0.09 13.42
C ARG A 42 -6.09 -0.26 14.92
N MET A 43 -7.12 -0.93 15.43
CA MET A 43 -7.26 -1.26 16.86
C MET A 43 -7.11 -2.76 17.18
N ILE A 44 -6.87 -3.60 16.18
CA ILE A 44 -6.69 -5.04 16.37
C ILE A 44 -5.21 -5.30 16.72
N PRO A 45 -4.89 -5.80 17.94
CA PRO A 45 -3.50 -5.88 18.40
C PRO A 45 -2.62 -6.84 17.60
N SER A 46 -3.21 -7.85 16.96
CA SER A 46 -2.49 -8.88 16.20
C SER A 46 -2.19 -8.48 14.76
N GLU A 47 -2.83 -7.45 14.23
CA GLU A 47 -2.60 -6.99 12.85
C GLU A 47 -1.41 -6.04 12.80
N ASN A 48 -0.70 -6.03 11.66
CA ASN A 48 0.42 -5.12 11.42
C ASN A 48 0.52 -4.68 9.95
N TYR A 49 1.13 -3.52 9.72
CA TYR A 49 1.55 -3.08 8.38
C TYR A 49 3.03 -3.35 8.26
N VAL A 50 3.39 -4.18 7.29
CA VAL A 50 4.78 -4.55 7.04
C VAL A 50 5.51 -3.41 6.31
N SER A 51 6.85 -3.45 6.34
CA SER A 51 7.64 -2.47 5.59
C SER A 51 7.54 -2.70 4.08
N SER A 52 7.80 -1.65 3.30
CA SER A 52 7.84 -1.75 1.83
C SER A 52 8.84 -2.80 1.33
N ALA A 53 9.98 -2.96 2.03
CA ALA A 53 10.97 -3.98 1.70
C ALA A 53 10.42 -5.41 1.83
N VAL A 54 9.56 -5.67 2.82
CA VAL A 54 8.90 -6.97 2.99
C VAL A 54 7.87 -7.18 1.88
N LEU A 55 7.06 -6.17 1.55
CA LEU A 55 6.10 -6.24 0.44
C LEU A 55 6.79 -6.50 -0.90
N GLU A 56 7.90 -5.82 -1.18
CA GLU A 56 8.68 -6.02 -2.40
C GLU A 56 9.21 -7.45 -2.48
N ALA A 57 9.82 -7.94 -1.40
CA ALA A 57 10.34 -9.31 -1.32
C ALA A 57 9.25 -10.36 -1.57
N SER A 58 8.04 -10.14 -1.06
CA SER A 58 6.88 -11.01 -1.30
C SER A 58 6.49 -11.13 -2.78
N GLY A 59 6.78 -10.13 -3.62
CA GLY A 59 6.47 -10.14 -5.06
C GLY A 59 7.60 -10.65 -5.96
N THR A 60 8.70 -11.15 -5.40
CA THR A 60 9.87 -11.57 -6.18
C THR A 60 9.74 -12.98 -6.77
N VAL A 61 10.71 -13.34 -7.64
CA VAL A 61 10.85 -14.67 -8.25
C VAL A 61 10.96 -15.82 -7.26
N LEU A 62 11.15 -15.55 -5.95
CA LEU A 62 11.16 -16.59 -4.91
C LEU A 62 9.85 -17.38 -4.86
N GLN A 63 8.72 -16.77 -5.25
CA GLN A 63 7.43 -17.47 -5.33
C GLN A 63 7.38 -18.58 -6.40
N ASN A 64 8.28 -18.58 -7.39
CA ASN A 64 8.26 -19.56 -8.48
C ASN A 64 8.90 -20.91 -8.09
N LYS A 65 9.49 -20.99 -6.89
CA LYS A 65 10.36 -22.10 -6.51
C LYS A 65 9.72 -23.00 -5.45
N TYR A 66 9.71 -24.31 -5.73
CA TYR A 66 9.54 -25.34 -4.71
C TYR A 66 10.91 -25.75 -4.15
N SER A 67 11.08 -25.58 -2.83
CA SER A 67 12.26 -25.98 -2.04
C SER A 67 11.80 -26.55 -0.71
#